data_AF-A0A8C4XG01-F1
#
_entry.id   AF-A0A8C4XG01-F1
#
_cell.length_a   1.000
_cell.length_b   1.000
_cell.length_c   1.000
_cell.angle_alpha   90.00
_cell.angle_beta   90.00
_cell.angle_gamma   90.00
#
_symmetry.space_group_name_H-M   'P 1'
#
loop_
_entity.id
_entity.type
_entity.pdbx_description
1 polymer ?
#
loop_
_entity_poly.entity_id
_entity_poly.type
_entity_poly.pdbx_seq_one_letter_code
_entity_poly.pdbx_strand_id
1 'polypeptide(L)'
;MTHHCTKFSGHWKASTVFGGAHWRHLGLATGNKLWVGYEHSAFQGQQFVLERGEYPRWEAWSGSNAYHIERMTSFRPIACANHRECRMTIYERENFLGRKGELSDDYPSLQAMGWCNNEVGSLRVQSGAWVCYQYPGYRGFQYIMECDRHSGEYKHWREWGSHAQTFQVQSIRRIQQ
;
A
#
# COMPACT_ATOMS: atom_id res chain seq x y z
N MET A 1 -0.17 -13.99 -15.12
CA MET A 1 1.08 -14.60 -14.59
C MET A 1 1.15 -14.26 -13.11
N THR A 2 1.19 -15.28 -12.24
CA THR A 2 1.27 -15.12 -10.78
C THR A 2 2.74 -15.24 -10.38
N HIS A 3 3.28 -14.22 -9.72
CA HIS A 3 4.66 -14.24 -9.23
C HIS A 3 4.69 -14.77 -7.78
N HIS A 4 5.40 -15.87 -7.56
CA HIS A 4 5.72 -16.40 -6.23
C HIS A 4 7.20 -16.17 -5.93
N CYS A 5 7.52 -15.87 -4.67
CA CYS A 5 8.88 -15.61 -4.19
C CYS A 5 9.41 -16.85 -3.46
N THR A 6 10.58 -17.36 -3.84
CA THR A 6 11.22 -18.50 -3.18
C THR A 6 12.66 -18.16 -2.82
N LYS A 7 13.11 -18.57 -1.62
CA LYS A 7 14.43 -18.26 -1.06
C LYS A 7 15.49 -19.20 -1.63
N PHE A 8 16.56 -18.67 -2.22
CA PHE A 8 17.80 -19.42 -2.49
C PHE A 8 18.98 -18.69 -1.83
N SER A 9 19.78 -19.42 -1.05
CA SER A 9 21.09 -18.96 -0.53
C SER A 9 21.13 -17.56 0.11
N GLY A 10 20.13 -17.19 0.91
CA GLY A 10 20.14 -15.91 1.64
C GLY A 10 19.79 -14.67 0.80
N HIS A 11 19.42 -14.84 -0.48
CA HIS A 11 18.93 -13.78 -1.35
C HIS A 11 17.58 -14.17 -1.94
N TRP A 12 16.60 -13.25 -1.90
CA TRP A 12 15.32 -13.47 -2.57
C TRP A 12 15.46 -13.15 -4.06
N LYS A 13 15.32 -14.18 -4.91
CA LYS A 13 15.07 -14.00 -6.35
C LYS A 13 13.60 -14.35 -6.59
N ALA A 14 12.87 -13.43 -7.24
CA ALA A 14 11.59 -13.78 -7.82
C ALA A 14 11.86 -14.73 -9.00
N SER A 15 11.68 -16.03 -8.80
CA SER A 15 11.77 -17.05 -9.85
C SER A 15 10.52 -17.93 -9.82
N THR A 16 9.93 -18.11 -11.00
CA THR A 16 8.71 -18.88 -11.27
C THR A 16 8.84 -20.33 -10.82
N VAL A 17 8.07 -20.76 -9.82
CA VAL A 17 7.84 -22.20 -9.58
C VAL A 17 6.37 -22.44 -9.19
N PHE A 18 5.78 -23.45 -9.84
CA PHE A 18 4.44 -23.98 -9.60
C PHE A 18 4.43 -24.91 -8.38
N GLY A 19 3.47 -24.73 -7.46
CA GLY A 19 3.19 -25.71 -6.41
C GLY A 19 2.91 -25.07 -5.05
N GLY A 20 1.73 -25.36 -4.49
CA GLY A 20 1.27 -24.81 -3.23
C GLY A 20 2.14 -25.20 -2.05
N ALA A 21 2.47 -24.23 -1.19
CA ALA A 21 3.02 -24.47 0.14
C ALA A 21 2.47 -23.43 1.12
N HIS A 22 2.09 -23.90 2.30
CA HIS A 22 1.57 -23.11 3.40
C HIS A 22 2.76 -22.36 4.05
N TRP A 23 2.80 -21.04 3.97
CA TRP A 23 3.93 -20.22 4.42
C TRP A 23 3.82 -19.87 5.90
N ARG A 24 4.30 -20.74 6.80
CA ARG A 24 4.52 -20.41 8.21
C ARG A 24 6.03 -20.46 8.48
N HIS A 25 6.59 -19.34 8.96
CA HIS A 25 7.96 -19.17 9.50
C HIS A 25 9.15 -18.84 8.57
N LEU A 26 8.99 -18.05 7.50
CA LEU A 26 10.14 -17.51 6.74
C LEU A 26 10.11 -15.99 6.69
N GLY A 27 11.14 -15.35 7.27
CA GLY A 27 11.27 -13.90 7.28
C GLY A 27 11.54 -13.30 5.89
N LEU A 28 10.84 -12.23 5.54
CA LEU A 28 10.97 -11.54 4.25
C LEU A 28 12.14 -10.54 4.27
N ALA A 29 12.93 -10.46 3.19
CA ALA A 29 13.90 -9.39 2.98
C ALA A 29 13.72 -8.82 1.56
N THR A 30 13.46 -7.52 1.45
CA THR A 30 13.03 -6.85 0.22
C THR A 30 14.19 -6.36 -0.66
N GLY A 31 15.43 -6.40 -0.16
CA GLY A 31 16.60 -5.86 -0.86
C GLY A 31 16.47 -4.36 -1.11
N ASN A 32 16.91 -3.88 -2.28
CA ASN A 32 16.77 -2.48 -2.71
C ASN A 32 15.47 -2.22 -3.50
N LYS A 33 14.47 -3.10 -3.42
CA LYS A 33 13.21 -2.94 -4.17
C LYS A 33 12.06 -2.86 -3.19
N LEU A 34 11.09 -2.01 -3.52
CA LEU A 34 9.86 -1.84 -2.77
C LEU A 34 8.79 -2.79 -3.31
N TRP A 35 8.03 -3.41 -2.42
CA TRP A 35 7.01 -4.40 -2.78
C TRP A 35 5.68 -4.09 -2.09
N VAL A 36 4.58 -4.51 -2.73
CA VAL A 36 3.29 -4.68 -2.07
C VAL A 36 3.04 -6.17 -1.88
N GLY A 37 2.74 -6.55 -0.65
CA GLY A 37 2.23 -7.87 -0.30
C GLY A 37 0.70 -7.86 -0.19
N TYR A 38 0.08 -8.99 -0.53
CA TYR A 38 -1.36 -9.17 -0.53
C TYR A 38 -1.76 -10.39 0.27
N GLU A 39 -2.86 -10.28 1.02
CA GLU A 39 -3.43 -11.36 1.83
C GLU A 39 -3.85 -12.58 1.00
N HIS A 40 -4.40 -12.35 -0.20
CA HIS A 40 -4.90 -13.38 -1.09
C HIS A 40 -4.16 -13.42 -2.42
N SER A 41 -4.38 -14.52 -3.15
CA SER A 41 -3.83 -14.73 -4.49
C SER A 41 -4.38 -13.68 -5.46
N ALA A 42 -3.71 -13.51 -6.60
CA ALA A 42 -4.13 -12.57 -7.65
C ALA A 42 -4.26 -11.11 -7.17
N PHE A 43 -3.40 -10.69 -6.23
CA PHE A 43 -3.31 -9.32 -5.72
C PHE A 43 -4.63 -8.85 -5.07
N GLN A 44 -5.28 -9.75 -4.34
CA GLN A 44 -6.55 -9.50 -3.65
C GLN A 44 -6.34 -9.47 -2.12
N GLY A 45 -7.34 -8.95 -1.42
CA GLY A 45 -7.36 -8.85 0.04
C GLY A 45 -6.53 -7.68 0.57
N GLN A 46 -6.18 -7.74 1.86
CA GLN A 46 -5.43 -6.68 2.50
C GLN A 46 -4.08 -6.44 1.82
N GLN A 47 -3.70 -5.16 1.71
CA GLN A 47 -2.41 -4.72 1.16
C GLN A 47 -1.44 -4.37 2.29
N PHE A 48 -0.15 -4.64 2.06
CA PHE A 48 0.94 -4.31 2.97
C PHE A 48 2.10 -3.75 2.18
N VAL A 49 2.56 -2.54 2.52
CA VAL A 49 3.81 -2.01 1.97
C VAL A 49 5.00 -2.73 2.62
N LEU A 50 5.94 -3.15 1.80
CA LEU A 50 7.14 -3.87 2.22
C LEU A 50 8.35 -3.04 1.78
N GLU A 51 8.74 -2.12 2.66
CA GLU A 51 9.93 -1.27 2.51
C GLU A 51 11.21 -2.05 2.84
N ARG A 52 12.37 -1.43 2.66
CA ARG A 52 13.66 -2.05 3.00
C ARG A 52 13.69 -2.43 4.48
N GLY A 53 13.76 -3.72 4.75
CA GLY A 53 13.79 -4.24 6.11
C GLY A 53 13.79 -5.76 6.14
N GLU A 54 13.95 -6.28 7.34
CA GLU A 54 13.73 -7.69 7.64
C GLU A 54 12.39 -7.83 8.35
N TYR A 55 11.57 -8.75 7.87
CA TYR A 55 10.24 -8.99 8.44
C TYR A 55 10.17 -10.41 8.98
N PRO A 56 10.72 -10.67 10.19
CA PRO A 56 10.88 -12.02 10.73
C PRO A 56 9.55 -12.69 11.09
N ARG A 57 8.49 -11.89 11.33
CA ARG A 57 7.15 -12.33 11.73
C ARG A 57 6.08 -11.36 11.23
N TRP A 58 4.83 -11.78 11.28
CA TRP A 58 3.71 -11.04 10.70
C TRP A 58 3.49 -9.66 11.34
N GLU A 59 3.80 -9.52 12.62
CA GLU A 59 3.74 -8.25 13.35
C GLU A 59 4.62 -7.18 12.69
N ALA A 60 5.70 -7.60 12.01
CA ALA A 60 6.64 -6.67 11.37
C ALA A 60 6.06 -6.01 10.10
N TRP A 61 5.11 -6.65 9.39
CA TRP A 61 4.48 -6.08 8.19
C TRP A 61 3.03 -5.64 8.40
N SER A 62 2.31 -6.24 9.35
CA SER A 62 0.92 -5.86 9.63
C SER A 62 0.82 -4.54 10.38
N GLY A 63 1.87 -4.13 11.11
CA GLY A 63 1.85 -2.93 11.96
C GLY A 63 0.70 -2.99 12.98
N SER A 64 0.03 -1.85 13.21
CA SER A 64 -1.14 -1.72 14.10
C SER A 64 -2.48 -2.03 13.42
N ASN A 65 -2.52 -2.97 12.48
CA ASN A 65 -3.80 -3.39 11.91
C ASN A 65 -4.66 -4.06 12.98
N ALA A 66 -5.95 -3.74 13.02
CA ALA A 66 -6.88 -4.25 14.03
C ALA A 66 -7.20 -5.76 13.85
N TYR A 67 -6.91 -6.31 12.67
CA TYR A 67 -7.18 -7.71 12.33
C TYR A 67 -5.88 -8.50 12.15
N HIS A 68 -5.88 -9.70 12.74
CA HIS A 68 -4.79 -10.65 12.69
C HIS A 68 -4.70 -11.29 11.29
N ILE A 69 -3.70 -10.87 10.50
CA ILE A 69 -3.49 -11.37 9.14
C ILE A 69 -2.14 -12.10 9.09
N GLU A 70 -2.17 -13.42 9.26
CA GLU A 70 -0.97 -14.27 9.15
C GLU A 70 -0.59 -14.58 7.69
N ARG A 71 -1.52 -14.41 6.76
CA ARG A 71 -1.38 -14.88 5.38
C ARG A 71 -1.03 -13.74 4.45
N MET A 72 0.03 -13.94 3.69
CA MET A 72 0.42 -13.09 2.58
C MET A 72 0.83 -14.01 1.43
N THR A 73 0.08 -14.02 0.34
CA THR A 73 0.17 -15.08 -0.69
C THR A 73 0.55 -14.58 -2.07
N SER A 74 0.45 -13.27 -2.34
CA SER A 74 0.92 -12.69 -3.59
C SER A 74 1.64 -11.36 -3.39
N PHE A 75 2.56 -11.05 -4.31
CA PHE A 75 3.48 -9.92 -4.20
C PHE A 75 3.72 -9.28 -5.57
N ARG A 76 3.93 -7.96 -5.58
CA ARG A 76 4.38 -7.24 -6.78
C ARG A 76 5.32 -6.09 -6.42
N PRO A 77 6.22 -5.68 -7.33
CA PRO A 77 7.05 -4.50 -7.12
C PRO A 77 6.22 -3.20 -7.19
N ILE A 78 6.73 -2.15 -6.56
CA ILE A 78 6.26 -0.76 -6.67
C ILE A 78 7.30 0.02 -7.47
N ALA A 79 7.06 0.21 -8.77
CA ALA A 79 8.07 0.78 -9.67
C ALA A 79 8.22 2.30 -9.50
N CYS A 80 7.12 3.01 -9.23
CA CYS A 80 7.08 4.46 -9.16
C CYS A 80 7.51 5.06 -7.80
N ALA A 81 7.77 4.25 -6.77
CA ALA A 81 8.17 4.76 -5.45
C ALA A 81 9.57 5.43 -5.43
N ASN A 82 10.38 5.27 -6.48
CA ASN A 82 11.73 5.83 -6.59
C ASN A 82 11.78 7.25 -7.19
N HIS A 83 10.63 7.88 -7.43
CA HIS A 83 10.64 9.25 -7.92
C HIS A 83 11.12 10.21 -6.83
N ARG A 84 12.13 11.04 -7.16
CA ARG A 84 12.69 12.08 -6.28
C ARG A 84 11.66 13.11 -5.80
N GLU A 85 10.49 13.10 -6.41
CA GLU A 85 9.35 13.91 -6.07
C GLU A 85 8.11 13.02 -5.97
N CYS A 86 7.35 13.18 -4.89
CA CYS A 86 6.05 12.53 -4.70
C CYS A 86 5.00 13.62 -4.60
N ARG A 87 3.93 13.51 -5.40
CA ARG A 87 2.82 14.45 -5.38
C ARG A 87 1.49 13.73 -5.53
N MET A 88 0.55 14.07 -4.66
CA MET A 88 -0.82 13.56 -4.69
C MET A 88 -1.81 14.72 -4.48
N THR A 89 -2.98 14.63 -5.08
CA THR A 89 -4.15 15.45 -4.72
C THR A 89 -5.26 14.55 -4.21
N ILE A 90 -5.81 14.86 -3.05
CA ILE A 90 -7.01 14.23 -2.49
C ILE A 90 -8.23 15.12 -2.69
N TYR A 91 -9.39 14.50 -2.85
CA TYR A 91 -10.67 15.16 -3.04
C TYR A 91 -11.70 14.64 -2.05
N GLU A 92 -12.56 15.55 -1.60
CA GLU A 92 -13.63 15.24 -0.65
C GLU A 92 -14.65 14.24 -1.22
N ARG A 93 -14.96 14.35 -2.52
CA ARG A 93 -15.96 13.52 -3.18
C ARG A 93 -15.34 12.68 -4.29
N GLU A 94 -16.08 11.67 -4.73
CA GLU A 94 -15.73 10.84 -5.88
C GLU A 94 -15.60 11.67 -7.16
N ASN A 95 -14.94 11.11 -8.17
CA ASN A 95 -14.76 11.74 -9.48
C ASN A 95 -14.06 13.11 -9.46
N PHE A 96 -13.16 13.33 -8.50
CA PHE A 96 -12.34 14.53 -8.35
C PHE A 96 -13.15 15.80 -8.06
N LEU A 97 -14.23 15.66 -7.29
CA LEU A 97 -15.16 16.73 -6.96
C LEU A 97 -15.02 17.22 -5.51
N GLY A 98 -15.49 18.44 -5.25
CA GLY A 98 -15.51 19.02 -3.91
C GLY A 98 -14.19 19.69 -3.54
N ARG A 99 -13.95 19.89 -2.24
CA ARG A 99 -12.68 20.46 -1.77
C ARG A 99 -11.53 19.53 -2.12
N LYS A 100 -10.38 20.12 -2.48
CA LYS A 100 -9.13 19.39 -2.73
C LYS A 100 -8.02 19.78 -1.76
N GLY A 101 -7.09 18.86 -1.54
CA GLY A 101 -5.84 19.07 -0.81
C GLY A 101 -4.67 18.52 -1.61
N GLU A 102 -3.57 19.27 -1.68
CA GLU A 102 -2.35 18.86 -2.37
C GLU A 102 -1.32 18.39 -1.32
N LEU A 103 -0.71 17.23 -1.58
CA LEU A 103 0.16 16.52 -0.66
C LEU A 103 1.52 16.31 -1.32
N SER A 104 2.58 16.73 -0.63
CA SER A 104 3.99 16.51 -1.00
C SER A 104 4.80 15.82 0.10
N ASP A 105 4.21 15.67 1.29
CA ASP A 105 4.85 15.19 2.51
C ASP A 105 4.03 14.11 3.22
N ASP A 106 4.53 13.64 4.35
CA ASP A 106 3.86 12.61 5.14
C ASP A 106 2.94 13.26 6.18
N TYR A 107 1.71 12.77 6.27
CA TYR A 107 0.65 13.31 7.12
C TYR A 107 0.14 12.23 8.06
N PRO A 108 0.62 12.19 9.32
CA PRO A 108 0.13 11.25 10.33
C PRO A 108 -1.31 11.58 10.77
N SER A 109 -1.83 12.76 10.45
CA SER A 109 -3.25 13.12 10.58
C SER A 109 -3.63 14.11 9.49
N LEU A 110 -4.61 13.76 8.65
CA LEU A 110 -5.18 14.67 7.67
C LEU A 110 -5.94 15.83 8.34
N GLN A 111 -6.58 15.56 9.49
CA GLN A 111 -7.30 16.58 10.24
C GLN A 111 -6.34 17.64 10.80
N ALA A 112 -5.15 17.25 11.26
CA ALA A 112 -4.11 18.19 11.68
C ALA A 112 -3.58 19.06 10.52
N MET A 113 -3.66 18.57 9.28
CA MET A 113 -3.38 19.35 8.07
C MET A 113 -4.50 20.34 7.72
N GLY A 114 -5.69 20.21 8.32
CA GLY A 114 -6.87 21.04 8.03
C GLY A 114 -7.87 20.40 7.07
N TRP A 115 -7.77 19.08 6.86
CA TRP A 115 -8.81 18.29 6.20
C TRP A 115 -10.02 18.12 7.13
N CYS A 116 -11.22 18.48 6.68
CA CYS A 116 -12.36 18.68 7.59
C CYS A 116 -13.15 17.42 7.94
N ASN A 117 -12.90 16.29 7.29
CA ASN A 117 -13.61 15.03 7.53
C ASN A 117 -12.61 13.87 7.69
N ASN A 118 -13.13 12.65 7.87
CA ASN A 118 -12.33 11.43 8.00
C ASN A 118 -12.23 10.64 6.68
N GLU A 119 -12.59 11.26 5.56
CA GLU A 119 -12.96 10.59 4.32
C GLU A 119 -12.27 11.24 3.11
N VAL A 120 -11.87 10.42 2.15
CA VAL A 120 -11.32 10.87 0.86
C VAL A 120 -12.12 10.19 -0.23
N GLY A 121 -12.92 10.94 -0.97
CA GLY A 121 -13.80 10.37 -2.00
C GLY A 121 -13.06 9.94 -3.27
N SER A 122 -12.00 10.66 -3.64
CA SER A 122 -11.13 10.30 -4.78
C SER A 122 -9.75 10.93 -4.66
N LEU A 123 -8.78 10.45 -5.45
CA LEU A 123 -7.41 10.95 -5.43
C LEU A 123 -6.72 10.85 -6.79
N ARG A 124 -5.73 11.72 -6.99
CA ARG A 124 -4.83 11.73 -8.14
C ARG A 124 -3.39 11.65 -7.67
N VAL A 125 -2.65 10.65 -8.11
CA VAL A 125 -1.22 10.51 -7.85
C VAL A 125 -0.46 11.01 -9.06
N GLN A 126 0.05 12.24 -8.99
CA GLN A 126 0.82 12.82 -10.09
C GLN A 126 2.23 12.20 -10.18
N SER A 127 2.81 11.83 -9.04
CA SER A 127 4.15 11.24 -8.99
C SER A 127 4.37 10.46 -7.69
N GLY A 128 5.25 9.46 -7.78
CA GLY A 128 5.60 8.61 -6.65
C GLY A 128 4.58 7.51 -6.37
N ALA A 129 4.74 6.89 -5.20
CA ALA A 129 3.79 5.97 -4.62
C ALA A 129 3.51 6.34 -3.16
N TRP A 130 2.31 6.02 -2.70
CA TRP A 130 1.78 6.46 -1.42
C TRP A 130 1.04 5.33 -0.72
N VAL A 131 0.99 5.39 0.60
CA VAL A 131 0.09 4.55 1.42
C VAL A 131 -0.92 5.45 2.12
N CYS A 132 -2.19 5.17 1.86
CA CYS A 132 -3.31 5.73 2.61
C CYS A 132 -3.72 4.77 3.73
N TYR A 133 -4.01 5.31 4.92
CA TYR A 133 -4.38 4.54 6.10
C TYR A 133 -5.74 4.98 6.64
N GLN A 134 -6.53 4.01 7.09
CA GLN A 134 -7.87 4.23 7.63
C GLN A 134 -7.88 5.16 8.86
N TYR A 135 -6.88 5.07 9.73
CA TYR A 135 -6.80 5.83 10.98
C TYR A 135 -5.57 6.74 11.04
N PRO A 136 -5.58 7.77 11.92
CA PRO A 136 -4.39 8.57 12.20
C PRO A 136 -3.24 7.71 12.75
N GLY A 137 -2.02 8.16 12.48
CA GLY A 137 -0.78 7.52 12.92
C GLY A 137 -0.43 6.25 12.12
N TYR A 138 -0.85 6.17 10.86
CA TYR A 138 -0.55 5.06 9.93
C TYR A 138 -1.09 3.71 10.40
N ARG A 139 -2.36 3.68 10.82
CA ARG A 139 -3.02 2.49 11.39
C ARG A 139 -4.27 2.07 10.62
N GLY A 140 -4.68 0.82 10.83
CA GLY A 140 -5.81 0.20 10.13
C GLY A 140 -5.45 -0.23 8.72
N PHE A 141 -6.47 -0.36 7.87
CA PHE A 141 -6.29 -0.81 6.50
C PHE A 141 -5.38 0.14 5.71
N GLN A 142 -4.52 -0.48 4.90
CA GLN A 142 -3.58 0.19 3.99
C GLN A 142 -4.08 0.11 2.55
N TYR A 143 -3.98 1.22 1.84
CA TYR A 143 -4.30 1.31 0.42
C TYR A 143 -3.11 1.90 -0.34
N ILE A 144 -2.56 1.15 -1.29
CA ILE A 144 -1.38 1.58 -2.05
C ILE A 144 -1.83 2.33 -3.30
N MET A 145 -1.40 3.58 -3.41
CA MET A 145 -1.72 4.46 -4.52
C MET A 145 -0.46 4.76 -5.30
N GLU A 146 -0.48 4.47 -6.60
CA GLU A 146 0.67 4.57 -7.49
C GLU A 146 0.35 5.45 -8.70
N CYS A 147 1.31 6.25 -9.16
CA CYS A 147 1.13 7.11 -10.33
C CYS A 147 1.08 6.34 -11.66
N ASP A 148 1.69 5.14 -11.73
CA ASP A 148 1.70 4.30 -12.93
C ASP A 148 0.49 3.35 -13.02
N ARG A 149 -0.27 3.19 -11.93
CA ARG A 149 -1.48 2.38 -11.89
C ARG A 149 -2.72 3.26 -12.03
N HIS A 150 -3.68 2.81 -12.84
CA HIS A 150 -4.89 3.58 -13.18
C HIS A 150 -4.57 4.97 -13.74
N SER A 151 -3.39 5.15 -14.36
CA SER A 151 -2.88 6.46 -14.80
C SER A 151 -2.82 7.49 -13.65
N GLY A 152 -2.63 7.02 -12.42
CA GLY A 152 -2.65 7.84 -11.20
C GLY A 152 -4.03 8.34 -10.81
N GLU A 153 -5.11 7.92 -11.49
CA GLU A 153 -6.48 8.38 -11.24
C GLU A 153 -7.30 7.34 -10.49
N TYR A 154 -7.73 7.66 -9.28
CA TYR A 154 -8.58 6.79 -8.44
C TYR A 154 -9.88 7.52 -8.14
N LYS A 155 -10.91 7.26 -8.94
CA LYS A 155 -12.16 8.05 -8.95
C LYS A 155 -13.14 7.65 -7.87
N HIS A 156 -13.00 6.43 -7.35
CA HIS A 156 -13.89 5.85 -6.37
C HIS A 156 -13.11 4.89 -5.46
N TRP A 157 -13.46 4.78 -4.17
CA TRP A 157 -12.70 3.99 -3.18
C TRP A 157 -12.59 2.49 -3.51
N ARG A 158 -13.56 1.91 -4.22
CA ARG A 158 -13.50 0.55 -4.78
C ARG A 158 -12.29 0.30 -5.69
N GLU A 159 -11.67 1.34 -6.24
CA GLU A 159 -10.46 1.22 -7.07
C GLU A 159 -9.18 1.10 -6.21
N TRP A 160 -9.25 1.39 -4.91
CA TRP A 160 -8.11 1.35 -3.99
C TRP A 160 -7.63 -0.06 -3.66
N GLY A 161 -8.50 -1.05 -3.83
CA GLY A 161 -8.20 -2.47 -3.59
C GLY A 161 -9.45 -3.27 -3.30
N SER A 162 -9.39 -4.59 -3.49
CA SER A 162 -10.55 -5.48 -3.31
C SER A 162 -11.07 -5.56 -1.88
N HIS A 163 -10.25 -5.18 -0.90
CA HIS A 163 -10.62 -5.15 0.53
C HIS A 163 -11.18 -3.79 0.96
N ALA A 164 -11.12 -2.77 0.10
CA ALA A 164 -11.72 -1.50 0.43
C ALA A 164 -13.23 -1.72 0.65
N GLN A 165 -13.77 -1.18 1.74
CA GLN A 165 -15.21 -1.25 2.09
C GLN A 165 -15.75 0.14 2.46
N THR A 166 -14.86 1.10 2.65
CA THR A 166 -15.11 2.46 3.09
C THR A 166 -14.08 3.37 2.44
N PHE A 167 -14.43 4.64 2.29
CA PHE A 167 -13.58 5.71 1.79
C PHE A 167 -12.92 6.51 2.93
N GLN A 168 -12.92 5.93 4.13
CA GLN A 168 -12.25 6.48 5.32
C GLN A 168 -10.73 6.45 5.16
N VAL A 169 -10.10 7.62 5.17
CA VAL A 169 -8.65 7.81 5.14
C VAL A 169 -8.30 8.97 6.07
N GLN A 170 -7.37 8.76 6.98
CA GLN A 170 -7.03 9.75 8.01
C GLN A 170 -5.53 9.98 8.19
N SER A 171 -4.67 9.13 7.60
CA SER A 171 -3.25 9.43 7.46
C SER A 171 -2.71 8.90 6.14
N ILE A 172 -1.71 9.60 5.59
CA ILE A 172 -1.13 9.33 4.28
C ILE A 172 0.37 9.54 4.37
N ARG A 173 1.17 8.66 3.78
CA ARG A 173 2.62 8.83 3.66
C ARG A 173 3.14 8.40 2.31
N ARG A 174 4.30 8.92 1.94
CA ARG A 174 5.06 8.50 0.76
C ARG A 174 5.69 7.13 1.01
N ILE A 175 5.84 6.37 -0.06
CA ILE A 175 6.65 5.16 -0.09
C ILE A 175 8.00 5.55 -0.69
N GLN A 176 9.08 5.38 0.06
CA GLN A 176 10.43 5.75 -0.36
C GLN A 176 11.40 4.57 -0.17
N GLN A 177 12.42 4.48 -1.01
CA GLN A 177 13.43 3.41 -0.99
C GLN A 177 14.60 3.71 -0.04
#